data_AF-A0A920R4C8-F1
#
_entry.id   AF-A0A920R4C8-F1
#
_cell.length_a   1.000
_cell.length_b   1.000
_cell.length_c   1.000
_cell.angle_alpha   90.00
_cell.angle_beta   90.00
_cell.angle_gamma   90.00
#
_symmetry.space_group_name_H-M   'P 1'
#
loop_
_entity.id
_entity.type
_entity.pdbx_description
1 polymer ?
#
loop_
_entity_poly.entity_id
_entity_poly.type
_entity_poly.pdbx_seq_one_letter_code
_entity_poly.pdbx_strand_id
1 'polypeptide(L)'
;MQLLLRFILEATGEKASEKSIEDEFELVSNQEAAHPAKFYKEFTQLVLSDHEINQLLDMRLDKFESKLRMDFPKYDDYPEDAKLGLIDMAFNLGNKRLVKKFSTFTNAARKSDWLTCANECRRKQVQESRNDMVRSLFLNCAS
;
A
#
# COMPACT_ATOMS: atom_id res chain seq x y z
N MET A 1 -11.70 -12.30 -8.38
CA MET A 1 -10.60 -12.84 -9.20
C MET A 1 -9.33 -12.81 -8.38
N GLN A 2 -8.77 -13.97 -8.04
CA GLN A 2 -7.46 -14.08 -7.41
C GLN A 2 -6.43 -13.93 -8.54
N LEU A 3 -5.47 -13.00 -8.39
CA LEU A 3 -4.36 -12.91 -9.34
C LEU A 3 -3.56 -14.21 -9.23
N LEU A 4 -3.42 -14.92 -10.34
CA LEU A 4 -2.42 -15.96 -10.46
C LEU A 4 -1.06 -15.26 -10.48
N LEU A 5 -0.27 -15.44 -9.43
CA LEU A 5 1.06 -14.85 -9.32
C LEU A 5 2.00 -15.60 -10.27
N ARG A 6 2.48 -14.93 -11.33
CA ARG A 6 3.37 -15.54 -12.31
C ARG A 6 4.83 -15.36 -11.90
N PHE A 7 5.32 -16.32 -11.14
CA PHE A 7 6.73 -16.39 -10.77
C PHE A 7 7.62 -16.77 -11.96
N ILE A 8 8.83 -16.24 -11.95
CA ILE A 8 9.92 -16.53 -12.88
C ILE A 8 11.17 -16.90 -12.09
N LEU A 9 12.08 -17.68 -12.69
CA LEU A 9 13.40 -17.91 -12.12
C LEU A 9 14.23 -16.62 -12.22
N GLU A 10 14.76 -16.09 -11.12
CA GLU A 10 15.51 -14.81 -11.09
C GLU A 10 16.71 -14.84 -12.04
N ALA A 11 17.38 -16.00 -12.17
CA ALA A 11 18.57 -16.16 -12.98
C ALA A 11 18.33 -16.14 -14.50
N THR A 12 17.18 -16.63 -14.97
CA THR A 12 16.92 -16.85 -16.42
C THR A 12 15.71 -16.09 -16.95
N GLY A 13 14.82 -15.65 -16.07
CA GLY A 13 13.51 -15.09 -16.43
C GLY A 13 12.50 -16.13 -16.93
N GLU A 14 12.85 -17.42 -16.91
CA GLU A 14 11.96 -18.49 -17.34
C GLU A 14 10.77 -18.63 -16.39
N LYS A 15 9.61 -18.96 -16.94
CA LYS A 15 8.39 -19.15 -16.18
C LYS A 15 8.56 -20.31 -15.20
N ALA A 16 8.25 -20.07 -13.92
CA ALA A 16 8.22 -21.11 -12.91
C ALA A 16 7.08 -22.11 -13.18
N SER A 17 7.36 -23.39 -12.93
CA SER A 17 6.32 -24.43 -12.89
C SER A 17 5.57 -24.38 -11.55
N GLU A 18 4.35 -24.92 -11.51
CA GLU A 18 3.58 -25.04 -10.26
C GLU A 18 4.36 -25.81 -9.20
N LYS A 19 5.00 -26.92 -9.59
CA LYS A 19 5.83 -27.73 -8.69
C LYS A 19 7.00 -26.94 -8.09
N SER A 20 7.70 -26.13 -8.91
CA SER A 20 8.80 -25.30 -8.38
C SER A 20 8.31 -24.19 -7.45
N ILE A 21 7.11 -23.66 -7.67
CA ILE A 21 6.50 -22.67 -6.76
C ILE A 21 6.14 -23.33 -5.42
N GLU A 22 5.55 -24.53 -5.46
CA GLU A 22 5.25 -25.32 -4.26
C GLU A 22 6.51 -25.69 -3.48
N ASP A 23 7.55 -26.17 -4.17
CA ASP A 23 8.82 -26.56 -3.55
C ASP A 23 9.52 -25.39 -2.85
N GLU A 24 9.57 -24.23 -3.49
CA GLU A 24 10.17 -23.05 -2.88
C GLU A 24 9.31 -22.49 -1.74
N PHE A 25 7.98 -22.55 -1.86
CA PHE A 25 7.08 -22.18 -0.78
C PHE A 25 7.29 -23.07 0.46
N GLU A 26 7.41 -24.39 0.27
CA GLU A 26 7.71 -25.33 1.35
C GLU A 26 9.09 -25.07 1.95
N LEU A 27 10.11 -24.81 1.11
CA LEU A 27 11.46 -24.50 1.57
C LEU A 27 11.48 -23.26 2.47
N VAL A 28 10.82 -22.16 2.05
CA VAL A 28 10.71 -20.93 2.83
C VAL A 28 9.88 -21.14 4.09
N SER A 29 8.77 -21.88 3.99
CA SER A 29 7.87 -22.15 5.14
C SER A 29 8.50 -23.00 6.23
N ASN A 30 9.50 -23.82 5.89
CA ASN A 30 10.27 -24.63 6.83
C ASN A 30 11.41 -23.86 7.52
N GLN A 31 11.66 -22.61 7.15
CA GLN A 31 12.65 -21.77 7.84
C GLN A 31 12.11 -21.24 9.17
N GLU A 32 13.01 -20.82 10.04
CA GLU A 32 12.62 -20.16 11.29
C GLU A 32 11.77 -18.91 11.00
N ALA A 33 10.66 -18.76 11.73
CA ALA A 33 9.76 -17.62 11.58
C ALA A 33 10.36 -16.34 12.22
N ALA A 34 9.70 -15.20 11.98
CA ALA A 34 10.03 -13.90 12.59
C ALA A 34 11.39 -13.29 12.19
N HIS A 35 11.95 -13.69 11.05
CA HIS A 35 13.13 -13.06 10.45
C HIS A 35 12.74 -11.97 9.43
N PRO A 36 13.64 -11.02 9.10
CA PRO A 36 13.39 -10.03 8.05
C PRO A 36 13.38 -10.67 6.65
N ALA A 37 12.72 -10.04 5.68
CA ALA A 37 12.65 -10.55 4.29
C ALA A 37 14.02 -10.87 3.66
N LYS A 38 15.07 -10.12 4.02
CA LYS A 38 16.44 -10.36 3.55
C LYS A 38 16.99 -11.73 3.95
N PHE A 39 16.61 -12.24 5.13
CA PHE A 39 16.95 -13.59 5.57
C PHE A 39 16.32 -14.60 4.61
N TYR A 40 15.00 -14.52 4.39
CA TYR A 40 14.32 -15.48 3.52
C TYR A 40 14.80 -15.45 2.06
N LYS A 41 15.34 -14.32 1.59
CA LYS A 41 15.84 -14.19 0.21
C LYS A 41 16.93 -15.21 -0.13
N GLU A 42 17.71 -15.68 0.83
CA GLU A 42 18.75 -16.68 0.57
C GLU A 42 18.18 -18.05 0.17
N PHE A 43 16.90 -18.31 0.48
CA PHE A 43 16.20 -19.54 0.14
C PHE A 43 15.29 -19.42 -1.08
N THR A 44 15.29 -18.27 -1.76
CA THR A 44 14.44 -18.03 -2.93
C THR A 44 15.24 -17.93 -4.21
N GLN A 45 14.75 -18.56 -5.27
CA GLN A 45 15.22 -18.42 -6.64
C GLN A 45 14.11 -17.88 -7.54
N LEU A 46 12.85 -17.95 -7.10
CA LEU A 46 11.69 -17.47 -7.84
C LEU A 46 11.34 -16.05 -7.41
N VAL A 47 11.12 -15.19 -8.41
CA VAL A 47 10.71 -13.79 -8.21
C VAL A 47 9.49 -13.47 -9.07
N LEU A 48 8.80 -12.39 -8.72
CA LEU A 48 7.85 -11.78 -9.65
C LEU A 48 8.62 -10.86 -10.60
N SER A 49 8.26 -10.90 -11.89
CA SER A 49 8.76 -9.89 -12.82
C SER A 49 8.26 -8.50 -12.43
N ASP A 50 8.98 -7.45 -12.82
CA ASP A 50 8.55 -6.06 -12.63
C ASP A 50 7.15 -5.81 -13.19
N HIS A 51 6.81 -6.46 -14.30
CA HIS A 51 5.48 -6.38 -14.90
C HIS A 51 4.39 -6.93 -13.97
N GLU A 52 4.61 -8.11 -13.38
CA GLU A 52 3.65 -8.71 -12.44
C GLU A 52 3.57 -7.91 -11.12
N ILE A 53 4.70 -7.36 -10.66
CA ILE A 53 4.73 -6.45 -9.51
C ILE A 53 3.88 -5.21 -9.76
N ASN A 54 4.01 -4.58 -10.93
CA ASN A 54 3.22 -3.40 -11.29
C ASN A 54 1.74 -3.75 -11.45
N GLN A 55 1.38 -4.86 -12.08
CA GLN A 55 -0.03 -5.30 -12.14
C GLN A 55 -0.65 -5.53 -10.75
N LEU A 56 0.12 -6.11 -9.81
CA LEU A 56 -0.31 -6.28 -8.43
C LEU A 56 -0.49 -4.93 -7.71
N LEU A 57 0.40 -3.98 -7.97
CA LEU A 57 0.32 -2.63 -7.44
C LEU A 57 -0.94 -1.93 -7.96
N ASP A 58 -1.16 -1.91 -9.28
CA ASP A 58 -2.31 -1.27 -9.92
C ASP A 58 -3.63 -1.83 -9.36
N MET A 59 -3.77 -3.16 -9.29
CA MET A 59 -4.94 -3.77 -8.67
C MET A 59 -5.17 -3.29 -7.23
N ARG A 60 -4.11 -3.17 -6.44
CA ARG A 60 -4.22 -2.75 -5.05
C ARG A 60 -4.60 -1.29 -4.96
N LEU A 61 -4.02 -0.43 -5.80
CA LEU A 61 -4.38 0.98 -5.90
C LEU A 61 -5.86 1.12 -6.26
N ASP A 62 -6.34 0.44 -7.31
CA ASP A 62 -7.75 0.44 -7.70
C ASP A 62 -8.69 0.07 -6.54
N LYS A 63 -8.31 -0.93 -5.74
CA LYS A 63 -9.08 -1.37 -4.57
C LYS A 63 -9.08 -0.37 -3.42
N PHE A 64 -7.99 0.39 -3.24
CA PHE A 64 -7.93 1.46 -2.26
C PHE A 64 -8.74 2.66 -2.73
N GLU A 65 -8.51 3.11 -3.97
CA GLU A 65 -9.22 4.24 -4.56
C GLU A 65 -10.73 4.00 -4.62
N SER A 66 -11.18 2.81 -5.02
CA SER A 66 -12.61 2.47 -5.03
C SER A 66 -13.26 2.67 -3.66
N LYS A 67 -12.57 2.28 -2.58
CA LYS A 67 -13.08 2.51 -1.22
C LYS A 67 -12.95 3.97 -0.81
N LEU A 68 -11.89 4.67 -1.21
CA LEU A 68 -11.74 6.09 -0.96
C LEU A 68 -12.84 6.91 -1.64
N ARG A 69 -13.22 6.61 -2.88
CA ARG A 69 -14.39 7.21 -3.55
C ARG A 69 -15.69 7.01 -2.77
N MET A 70 -15.88 5.83 -2.15
CA MET A 70 -17.03 5.58 -1.28
C MET A 70 -16.98 6.39 0.02
N ASP A 71 -15.79 6.50 0.63
CA ASP A 71 -15.60 7.19 1.91
C ASP A 71 -15.60 8.74 1.77
N PHE A 72 -15.19 9.23 0.59
CA PHE A 72 -14.96 10.62 0.24
C PHE A 72 -15.60 10.94 -1.14
N PRO A 73 -16.85 11.43 -1.18
CA PRO A 73 -17.61 11.56 -2.43
C PRO A 73 -17.00 12.48 -3.52
N LYS A 74 -16.09 13.38 -3.14
CA LYS A 74 -15.40 14.30 -4.05
C LYS A 74 -13.97 13.84 -4.40
N TYR A 75 -13.63 12.57 -4.12
CA TYR A 75 -12.26 12.06 -4.22
C TYR A 75 -11.61 12.35 -5.58
N ASP A 76 -12.34 12.16 -6.68
CA ASP A 76 -11.79 12.36 -8.01
C ASP A 76 -11.47 13.84 -8.32
N ASP A 77 -12.10 14.79 -7.63
CA ASP A 77 -11.88 16.24 -7.74
C ASP A 77 -10.77 16.76 -6.81
N TYR A 78 -10.26 15.92 -5.90
CA TYR A 78 -9.21 16.35 -4.98
C TYR A 78 -7.88 16.61 -5.69
N PRO A 79 -7.05 17.53 -5.17
CA PRO A 79 -5.69 17.71 -5.65
C PRO A 79 -4.88 16.41 -5.55
N GLU A 80 -3.90 16.24 -6.44
CA GLU A 80 -3.13 15.01 -6.53
C GLU A 80 -2.40 14.68 -5.22
N ASP A 81 -1.78 15.67 -4.58
CA ASP A 81 -1.11 15.48 -3.29
C ASP A 81 -2.10 15.04 -2.19
N ALA A 82 -3.34 15.56 -2.19
CA ALA A 82 -4.36 15.12 -1.24
C ALA A 82 -4.79 13.67 -1.50
N LYS A 83 -4.90 13.24 -2.77
CA LYS A 83 -5.16 11.84 -3.14
C LYS A 83 -4.04 10.93 -2.66
N LEU A 84 -2.79 11.29 -2.91
CA LEU A 84 -1.61 10.54 -2.43
C LEU A 84 -1.59 10.42 -0.90
N GLY A 85 -1.87 11.52 -0.18
CA GLY A 85 -1.98 11.50 1.27
C GLY A 85 -3.09 10.59 1.77
N LEU A 86 -4.26 10.59 1.12
CA LEU A 86 -5.38 9.71 1.46
C LEU A 86 -5.07 8.23 1.18
N ILE A 87 -4.40 7.91 0.06
CA ILE A 87 -3.94 6.55 -0.24
C ILE A 87 -2.95 6.09 0.84
N ASP A 88 -1.98 6.91 1.23
CA ASP A 88 -1.02 6.55 2.26
C ASP A 88 -1.69 6.32 3.63
N MET A 89 -2.65 7.18 3.99
CA MET A 89 -3.46 7.02 5.20
C MET A 89 -4.26 5.71 5.15
N ALA A 90 -4.92 5.41 4.03
CA ALA A 90 -5.70 4.20 3.84
C ALA A 90 -4.85 2.93 3.82
N PHE A 91 -3.65 2.97 3.24
CA PHE A 91 -2.72 1.84 3.22
C PHE A 91 -2.24 1.46 4.63
N ASN A 92 -1.85 2.46 5.43
CA ASN A 92 -1.31 2.24 6.78
C ASN A 92 -2.37 1.91 7.85
N LEU A 93 -3.61 2.36 7.65
CA LEU A 93 -4.70 2.21 8.63
C LEU A 93 -5.75 1.17 8.21
N GLY A 94 -5.93 0.98 6.91
CA GLY A 94 -7.14 0.45 6.30
C GLY A 94 -8.30 1.46 6.34
N ASN A 95 -9.13 1.48 5.29
CA ASN A 95 -10.28 2.40 5.16
C ASN A 95 -11.18 2.46 6.40
N LYS A 96 -11.49 1.29 7.00
CA LYS A 96 -12.35 1.22 8.19
C LYS A 96 -11.77 1.98 9.39
N ARG A 97 -10.46 1.88 9.65
CA ARG A 97 -9.84 2.60 10.77
C ARG A 97 -9.64 4.07 10.44
N LEU A 98 -9.29 4.39 9.19
CA LEU A 98 -9.24 5.76 8.70
C LEU A 98 -10.55 6.49 9.03
N VAL A 99 -11.68 5.98 8.54
CA VAL A 99 -12.99 6.64 8.74
C VAL A 99 -13.45 6.64 10.20
N LYS A 100 -13.21 5.55 10.96
CA LYS A 100 -13.75 5.42 12.32
C LYS A 100 -12.88 6.00 13.42
N LYS A 101 -11.56 6.04 13.25
CA LYS A 101 -10.61 6.43 14.31
C LYS A 101 -9.94 7.77 14.03
N PHE A 102 -9.90 8.21 12.77
CA PHE A 102 -9.40 9.51 12.36
C PHE A 102 -10.60 10.36 11.90
N SER A 103 -11.60 10.52 12.76
CA SER A 103 -12.86 11.18 12.42
C SER A 103 -12.69 12.67 12.09
N THR A 104 -11.84 13.38 12.82
CA THR A 104 -11.51 14.79 12.54
C THR A 104 -10.89 14.94 11.15
N PHE A 105 -9.80 14.20 10.89
CA PHE A 105 -9.17 14.13 9.57
C PHE A 105 -10.17 13.75 8.47
N THR A 106 -11.00 12.73 8.68
CA THR A 106 -11.95 12.23 7.68
C THR A 106 -12.99 13.29 7.34
N ASN A 107 -13.53 13.98 8.36
CA ASN A 107 -14.50 15.05 8.15
C ASN A 107 -13.87 16.27 7.48
N ALA A 108 -12.62 16.59 7.78
CA ALA A 108 -11.87 17.64 7.11
C ALA A 108 -11.65 17.31 5.63
N ALA A 109 -11.20 16.09 5.32
CA ALA A 109 -10.97 15.63 3.94
C ALA A 109 -12.27 15.67 3.10
N ARG A 110 -13.41 15.28 3.67
CA ARG A 110 -14.73 15.38 3.00
C ARG A 110 -15.13 16.82 2.66
N LYS A 111 -14.61 17.80 3.40
CA LYS A 111 -14.84 19.23 3.19
C LYS A 111 -13.71 19.89 2.42
N SER A 112 -12.70 19.13 1.98
CA SER A 112 -11.49 19.66 1.37
C SER A 112 -10.71 20.64 2.26
N ASP A 113 -10.81 20.48 3.58
CA ASP A 113 -10.03 21.24 4.57
C ASP A 113 -8.67 20.58 4.76
N TRP A 114 -7.75 20.88 3.84
CA TRP A 114 -6.44 20.24 3.78
C TRP A 114 -5.49 20.68 4.90
N LEU A 115 -5.67 21.90 5.43
CA LEU A 115 -4.89 22.35 6.59
C LEU A 115 -5.21 21.51 7.83
N THR A 116 -6.49 21.24 8.09
CA THR A 116 -6.89 20.34 9.19
C THR A 116 -6.42 18.91 8.91
N CYS A 117 -6.50 18.43 7.66
CA CYS A 117 -5.92 17.12 7.30
C CYS A 117 -4.43 17.03 7.64
N ALA A 118 -3.64 18.06 7.33
CA ALA A 118 -2.21 18.10 7.62
C ALA A 118 -1.91 18.01 9.13
N ASN A 119 -2.75 18.62 9.96
CA ASN A 119 -2.59 18.60 11.42
C ASN A 119 -3.04 17.27 12.05
N GLU A 120 -3.99 16.58 11.44
CA GLU A 120 -4.63 15.38 11.99
C GLU A 120 -4.15 14.06 11.36
N CYS A 121 -3.25 14.08 10.37
CA CYS A 121 -2.79 12.88 9.67
C CYS A 121 -1.74 12.05 10.42
N ARG A 122 -1.29 12.50 11.59
CA ARG A 122 -0.21 11.84 12.36
C ARG A 122 -0.61 10.44 12.85
N ARG A 123 0.24 9.45 12.60
CA ARG A 123 0.04 8.04 13.00
C ARG A 123 1.17 7.55 13.89
N LYS A 124 0.83 6.78 14.93
CA LYS A 124 1.82 6.29 15.91
C LYS A 124 2.63 5.08 15.44
N GLN A 125 2.09 4.31 14.50
CA GLN A 125 2.66 3.04 14.04
C GLN A 125 3.62 3.18 12.84
N VAL A 126 3.92 4.40 12.41
CA VAL A 126 4.81 4.68 11.27
C VAL A 126 5.95 5.59 11.73
N GLN A 127 7.05 5.59 10.97
CA GLN A 127 8.19 6.47 11.24
C GLN A 127 7.80 7.94 11.11
N GLU A 128 8.48 8.80 11.88
CA GLU A 128 8.22 10.24 11.90
C GLU A 128 8.36 10.87 10.51
N SER A 129 9.43 10.52 9.79
CA SER A 129 9.67 10.98 8.42
C SER A 129 8.51 10.67 7.47
N ARG A 130 7.79 9.56 7.67
CA ARG A 130 6.58 9.23 6.88
C ARG A 130 5.41 10.13 7.26
N ASN A 131 5.25 10.45 8.55
CA ASN A 131 4.24 11.42 8.99
C ASN A 131 4.52 12.82 8.42
N ASP A 132 5.78 13.27 8.44
CA ASP A 132 6.17 14.58 7.92
C ASP A 132 5.93 14.71 6.42
N MET A 133 6.26 13.66 5.67
CA MET A 133 6.00 13.62 4.23
C MET A 133 4.51 13.71 3.91
N VAL A 134 3.67 12.91 4.59
CA VAL A 134 2.21 12.96 4.36
C VAL A 134 1.60 14.29 4.81
N ARG A 135 2.09 14.87 5.91
CA ARG A 135 1.68 16.21 6.32
C ARG A 135 1.96 17.23 5.23
N SER A 136 3.12 17.14 4.59
CA SER A 136 3.52 18.05 3.51
C SER A 136 2.61 17.95 2.30
N LEU A 137 2.17 16.74 1.93
CA LEU A 137 1.18 16.54 0.85
C LEU A 137 -0.12 17.32 1.11
N PHE A 138 -0.65 17.29 2.33
CA PHE A 138 -1.86 18.05 2.66
C PHE A 138 -1.61 19.55 2.74
N LEU A 139 -0.43 19.99 3.20
CA LEU A 139 -0.06 21.41 3.21
C LEU A 139 0.07 22.00 1.81
N ASN A 140 0.57 21.24 0.84
CA ASN A 140 0.67 21.68 -0.55
C ASN A 140 -0.70 22.00 -1.18
N CYS A 141 -1.78 21.45 -0.60
CA CYS A 141 -3.15 21.67 -1.03
C CYS A 141 -3.87 22.78 -0.26
N ALA A 142 -3.30 23.28 0.85
CA ALA A 142 -3.98 24.13 1.84
C ALA A 142 -4.03 25.63 1.48
N SER A 143 -3.93 25.97 0.20
CA SER A 143 -3.96 27.34 -0.34
C SER A 143 -5.35 27.95 -0.37
#